data_AF-A0A3C2BA67-F1
#
_entry.id   AF-A0A3C2BA67-F1
#
_cell.length_a   1.000
_cell.length_b   1.000
_cell.length_c   1.000
_cell.angle_alpha   90.00
_cell.angle_beta   90.00
_cell.angle_gamma   90.00
#
_symmetry.space_group_name_H-M   'P 1'
#
loop_
_entity.id
_entity.type
_entity.pdbx_description
1 polymer ?
#
loop_
_entity_poly.entity_id
_entity_poly.type
_entity_poly.pdbx_seq_one_letter_code
_entity_poly.pdbx_strand_id
1 'polypeptide(L)'
;DKDSLIDYYQYRIDALNREKAIASENLKTISDSINTYQKDTIMVFGNGTDSTDTQETKFSEQYDNLIKQKISAQNTVSTATQRVNYYNQRIKALKEKPVGSDAKVEKVEGYFDDLNEKVTELIDNINTTADEYYTTVAFANAYNVLVPASTSSVVHSVKNIIEDSSTVIFVIQALIVVVYICLSFFTALAEENRKKALKKSEEKAEEKPEEKAEIK
;
A
#
# COMPACT_ATOMS: atom_id res chain seq x y z
N ASP A 1 13.41 -10.12 -13.28
CA ASP A 1 14.03 -9.07 -14.09
C ASP A 1 14.07 -9.50 -15.57
N LYS A 2 13.94 -8.56 -16.51
CA LYS A 2 13.88 -8.81 -17.96
C LYS A 2 15.21 -9.35 -18.48
N ASP A 3 16.32 -8.79 -18.01
CA ASP A 3 17.65 -9.16 -18.48
C ASP A 3 18.05 -10.56 -18.00
N SER A 4 17.76 -10.90 -16.74
CA SER A 4 17.96 -12.28 -16.24
C SER A 4 17.16 -13.32 -17.02
N LEU A 5 15.97 -12.97 -17.52
CA LEU A 5 15.15 -13.89 -18.33
C LEU A 5 15.71 -14.06 -19.74
N ILE A 6 16.27 -13.00 -20.33
CA ILE A 6 16.98 -13.05 -21.61
C ILE A 6 18.22 -13.95 -21.48
N ASP A 7 19.02 -13.77 -20.43
CA ASP A 7 20.21 -14.58 -20.18
C ASP A 7 19.87 -16.06 -20.00
N TYR A 8 18.79 -16.37 -19.28
CA TYR A 8 18.30 -17.74 -19.16
C TYR A 8 17.92 -18.35 -20.52
N TYR A 9 17.23 -17.62 -21.38
CA TYR A 9 16.89 -18.09 -22.73
C TYR A 9 18.13 -18.23 -23.62
N GLN A 10 19.11 -17.35 -23.48
CA GLN A 10 20.39 -17.43 -24.18
C GLN A 10 21.14 -18.72 -23.80
N TYR A 11 21.28 -19.01 -22.51
CA TYR A 11 21.87 -20.25 -22.01
C TYR A 11 21.17 -21.50 -22.57
N ARG A 12 19.83 -21.48 -22.62
CA ARG A 12 19.04 -22.59 -23.19
C ARG A 12 19.28 -22.76 -24.69
N ILE A 13 19.36 -21.66 -25.43
CA ILE A 13 19.69 -21.69 -26.87
C ILE A 13 21.07 -22.31 -27.08
N ASP A 14 22.07 -21.92 -26.28
CA ASP A 14 23.44 -22.45 -26.41
C ASP A 14 23.50 -23.96 -26.13
N ALA A 15 22.81 -24.41 -25.09
CA ALA A 15 22.69 -25.84 -24.78
C ALA A 15 22.02 -26.60 -25.94
N LEU A 16 20.91 -26.08 -26.48
CA LEU A 16 20.21 -26.70 -27.61
C LEU A 16 21.03 -26.69 -28.89
N ASN A 17 21.85 -25.66 -29.12
CA ASN A 17 22.75 -25.61 -30.27
C ASN A 17 23.86 -26.66 -30.18
N ARG A 18 24.41 -26.90 -28.98
CA ARG A 18 25.36 -28.00 -28.75
C ARG A 18 24.72 -29.36 -28.99
N GLU A 19 23.53 -29.58 -28.44
CA GLU A 19 22.77 -30.82 -28.65
C GLU A 19 22.45 -31.05 -30.14
N LYS A 20 21.99 -30.00 -30.84
CA LYS A 20 21.74 -30.04 -32.28
C LYS A 20 23.00 -30.38 -33.06
N ALA A 21 24.15 -29.82 -32.71
CA ALA A 21 25.42 -30.10 -33.39
C ALA A 21 25.80 -31.58 -33.27
N ILE A 22 25.76 -32.11 -32.05
CA ILE A 22 26.05 -33.53 -31.77
C ILE A 22 25.07 -34.44 -32.54
N ALA A 23 23.77 -34.15 -32.47
CA ALA A 23 22.76 -34.95 -33.17
C ALA A 23 22.91 -34.87 -34.69
N SER A 24 23.34 -33.72 -35.24
CA SER A 24 23.59 -33.54 -36.68
C SER A 24 24.83 -34.31 -37.15
N GLU A 25 25.88 -34.35 -36.33
CA GLU A 25 27.08 -35.15 -36.59
C GLU A 25 26.76 -36.65 -36.56
N ASN A 26 26.05 -37.10 -35.51
CA ASN A 26 25.57 -38.49 -35.42
C ASN A 26 24.70 -38.87 -36.62
N LEU A 27 23.79 -37.98 -37.02
CA LEU A 27 22.93 -38.19 -38.18
C LEU A 27 23.75 -38.38 -39.46
N LYS A 28 24.81 -37.59 -39.65
CA LYS A 28 25.72 -37.74 -40.79
C LYS A 28 26.41 -39.09 -40.76
N THR A 29 27.04 -39.46 -39.66
CA THR A 29 27.73 -40.75 -39.49
C THR A 29 26.81 -41.95 -39.72
N ILE A 30 25.59 -41.91 -39.18
CA ILE A 30 24.59 -42.97 -39.37
C ILE A 30 24.15 -43.02 -40.84
N SER A 31 23.95 -41.87 -41.50
CA SER A 31 23.57 -41.83 -42.90
C SER A 31 24.69 -42.39 -43.80
N ASP A 32 25.95 -42.08 -43.51
CA ASP A 32 27.10 -42.63 -44.22
C ASP A 32 27.18 -44.15 -44.01
N SER A 33 26.97 -44.61 -42.77
CA SER A 33 26.92 -46.04 -42.43
C SER A 33 25.82 -46.78 -43.19
N ILE A 34 24.61 -46.20 -43.27
CA ILE A 34 23.48 -46.76 -44.04
C ILE A 34 23.82 -46.87 -45.53
N ASN A 35 24.51 -45.86 -46.10
CA ASN A 35 24.87 -45.86 -47.51
C ASN A 35 25.94 -46.91 -47.85
N THR A 36 26.86 -47.19 -46.92
CA THR A 36 27.93 -48.19 -47.09
C THR A 36 27.50 -49.60 -46.65
N TYR A 37 26.39 -49.75 -45.93
CA TYR A 37 25.96 -51.03 -45.38
C TYR A 37 25.56 -52.02 -46.49
N GLN A 38 26.28 -53.13 -46.60
CA GLN A 38 25.89 -54.28 -47.40
C GLN A 38 25.05 -55.22 -46.54
N LYS A 39 23.86 -55.60 -47.03
CA LYS A 39 22.95 -56.51 -46.32
C LYS A 39 23.48 -57.93 -46.36
N ASP A 40 23.19 -58.70 -45.32
CA ASP A 40 23.54 -60.12 -45.27
C ASP A 40 22.86 -60.90 -46.41
N THR A 41 23.66 -61.55 -47.25
CA THR A 41 23.17 -62.41 -48.33
C THR A 41 23.34 -63.87 -47.96
N ILE A 42 22.30 -64.68 -48.18
CA ILE A 42 22.42 -66.14 -48.09
C ILE A 42 22.66 -66.69 -49.50
N MET A 43 23.71 -67.49 -49.65
CA MET A 43 23.90 -68.34 -50.82
C MET A 43 23.17 -69.67 -50.60
N VAL A 44 22.21 -69.96 -51.47
CA VAL A 44 21.59 -71.28 -51.57
C VAL A 44 22.33 -72.04 -52.66
N PHE A 45 23.13 -73.02 -52.24
CA PHE A 45 23.82 -73.92 -53.17
C PHE A 45 22.85 -75.01 -53.63
N GLY A 46 22.62 -75.09 -54.94
CA GLY A 46 21.76 -76.10 -55.55
C GLY A 46 22.40 -77.48 -55.47
N ASN A 47 21.66 -78.48 -54.98
CA ASN A 47 22.16 -79.85 -54.86
C ASN A 47 21.92 -80.62 -56.18
N GLY A 48 22.72 -80.35 -57.21
CA GLY A 48 22.61 -81.02 -58.51
C GLY A 48 23.39 -80.32 -59.62
N THR A 49 23.67 -81.07 -60.69
CA THR A 49 24.54 -80.74 -61.85
C THR A 49 24.21 -79.46 -62.64
N ASP A 50 23.24 -78.65 -62.21
CA ASP A 50 22.88 -77.37 -62.80
C ASP A 50 23.24 -76.24 -61.82
N SER A 51 24.15 -75.35 -62.22
CA SER A 51 24.60 -74.16 -61.47
C SER A 51 23.46 -73.18 -61.22
N THR A 52 22.58 -73.51 -60.28
CA THR A 52 21.43 -72.74 -59.83
C THR A 52 21.69 -72.13 -58.45
N ASP A 53 22.92 -71.60 -58.26
CA ASP A 53 23.26 -70.85 -57.07
C ASP A 53 22.38 -69.60 -57.01
N THR A 54 21.49 -69.54 -56.01
CA THR A 54 20.57 -68.42 -55.82
C THR A 54 21.04 -67.59 -54.63
N GLN A 55 21.28 -66.30 -54.85
CA GLN A 55 21.67 -65.36 -53.79
C GLN A 55 20.42 -64.59 -53.33
N GLU A 56 20.01 -64.80 -52.09
CA GLU A 56 18.84 -64.13 -51.51
C GLU A 56 19.28 -63.17 -50.39
N THR A 57 18.86 -61.92 -50.48
CA THR A 57 19.18 -60.90 -49.46
C THR A 57 18.22 -61.04 -48.28
N LYS A 58 18.73 -61.31 -47.07
CA LYS A 58 17.89 -61.42 -45.86
C LYS A 58 17.63 -60.04 -45.24
N PHE A 59 16.53 -59.97 -44.46
CA PHE A 59 16.24 -58.87 -43.55
C PHE A 59 17.38 -58.72 -42.52
N SER A 60 18.00 -57.54 -42.44
CA SER A 60 19.07 -57.26 -41.47
C SER A 60 18.55 -56.35 -40.35
N GLU A 61 18.46 -56.88 -39.13
CA GLU A 61 18.04 -56.13 -37.93
C GLU A 61 18.94 -54.90 -37.66
N GLN A 62 20.23 -55.00 -38.02
CA GLN A 62 21.19 -53.91 -37.85
C GLN A 62 20.88 -52.70 -38.73
N TYR A 63 20.43 -52.94 -39.97
CA TYR A 63 19.97 -51.86 -40.85
C TYR A 63 18.74 -51.17 -40.28
N ASP A 64 17.77 -51.93 -39.78
CA ASP A 64 16.57 -51.36 -39.14
C ASP A 64 16.93 -50.56 -37.89
N ASN A 65 17.93 -51.01 -37.13
CA ASN A 65 18.47 -50.27 -35.99
C ASN A 65 19.10 -48.94 -36.43
N LEU A 66 19.92 -48.94 -37.49
CA LEU A 66 20.51 -47.72 -38.06
C LEU A 66 19.41 -46.75 -38.53
N ILE A 67 18.35 -47.24 -39.16
CA ILE A 67 17.21 -46.40 -39.58
C ILE A 67 16.49 -45.80 -38.37
N LYS A 68 16.26 -46.58 -37.30
CA LYS A 68 15.68 -46.05 -36.05
C LYS A 68 16.57 -44.98 -35.42
N GLN A 69 17.88 -45.20 -35.37
CA GLN A 69 18.84 -44.22 -34.86
C GLN A 69 18.84 -42.94 -35.71
N LYS A 70 18.78 -43.06 -37.04
CA LYS A 70 18.66 -41.94 -37.98
C LYS A 70 17.43 -41.09 -37.67
N ILE A 71 16.26 -41.73 -37.54
CA ILE A 71 15.00 -41.05 -37.24
C ILE A 71 15.07 -40.35 -35.88
N SER A 72 15.63 -41.00 -34.87
CA SER A 72 15.84 -40.41 -33.54
C SER A 72 16.72 -39.17 -33.60
N ALA A 73 17.88 -39.25 -34.25
CA ALA A 73 18.80 -38.13 -34.42
C ALA A 73 18.16 -36.97 -35.21
N GLN A 74 17.40 -37.27 -36.28
CA GLN A 74 16.64 -36.26 -37.03
C GLN A 74 15.59 -35.56 -36.17
N ASN A 75 14.85 -36.32 -35.35
CA ASN A 75 13.86 -35.76 -34.44
C ASN A 75 14.51 -34.83 -33.41
N THR A 76 15.67 -35.20 -32.87
CA THR A 76 16.44 -34.34 -31.96
C THR A 76 16.86 -33.04 -32.65
N VAL A 77 17.43 -33.10 -33.86
CA VAL A 77 17.83 -31.90 -34.63
C VAL A 77 16.64 -30.98 -34.91
N SER A 78 15.51 -31.56 -35.32
CA SER A 78 14.28 -30.82 -35.62
C SER A 78 13.72 -30.14 -34.37
N THR A 79 13.58 -30.90 -33.28
CA THR A 79 13.07 -30.41 -31.99
C THR A 79 13.96 -29.30 -31.42
N ALA A 80 15.27 -29.50 -31.44
CA ALA A 80 16.23 -28.49 -30.99
C ALA A 80 16.12 -27.21 -31.83
N THR A 81 16.00 -27.33 -33.16
CA THR A 81 15.82 -26.17 -34.05
C THR A 81 14.53 -25.41 -33.76
N GLN A 82 13.41 -26.11 -33.56
CA GLN A 82 12.13 -25.48 -33.22
C GLN A 82 12.20 -24.75 -31.89
N ARG A 83 12.83 -25.36 -30.87
CA ARG A 83 13.00 -24.74 -29.55
C ARG A 83 13.91 -23.52 -29.59
N VAL A 84 15.02 -23.57 -30.34
CA VAL A 84 15.89 -22.41 -30.55
C VAL A 84 15.10 -21.26 -31.19
N ASN A 85 14.31 -21.53 -32.22
CA ASN A 85 13.47 -20.51 -32.85
C ASN A 85 12.46 -19.91 -31.89
N TYR A 86 11.81 -20.74 -31.06
CA TYR A 86 10.89 -20.29 -30.03
C TYR A 86 11.56 -19.34 -29.03
N TYR A 87 12.73 -19.71 -28.49
CA TYR A 87 13.45 -18.85 -27.55
C TYR A 87 13.92 -17.55 -28.20
N ASN A 88 14.39 -17.58 -29.45
CA ASN A 88 14.74 -16.37 -30.19
C ASN A 88 13.54 -15.43 -30.38
N GLN A 89 12.36 -15.95 -30.69
CA GLN A 89 11.14 -15.16 -30.78
C GLN A 89 10.76 -14.54 -29.42
N ARG A 90 10.92 -15.30 -28.33
CA ARG A 90 10.68 -14.80 -26.97
C ARG A 90 11.66 -13.70 -26.58
N ILE A 91 12.95 -13.86 -26.87
CA ILE A 91 13.97 -12.83 -26.64
C ILE A 91 13.62 -11.57 -27.44
N LYS A 92 13.25 -11.71 -28.72
CA LYS A 92 12.84 -10.58 -29.56
C LYS A 92 11.63 -9.85 -28.97
N ALA A 93 10.59 -10.59 -28.59
CA ALA A 93 9.40 -10.03 -27.96
C ALA A 93 9.69 -9.36 -26.60
N LEU A 94 10.61 -9.92 -25.81
CA LEU A 94 11.07 -9.31 -24.57
C LEU A 94 11.81 -8.01 -24.83
N LYS A 95 12.72 -7.98 -25.82
CA LYS A 95 13.48 -6.78 -26.20
C LYS A 95 12.57 -5.67 -26.74
N GLU A 96 11.61 -6.02 -27.59
CA GLU A 96 10.65 -5.09 -28.21
C GLU A 96 9.62 -4.54 -27.23
N LYS A 97 9.23 -5.31 -26.21
CA LYS A 97 8.34 -4.80 -25.17
C LYS A 97 9.15 -3.93 -24.21
N PRO A 98 8.78 -2.64 -24.03
CA PRO A 98 9.33 -1.88 -22.94
C PRO A 98 9.04 -2.64 -21.64
N VAL A 99 10.06 -2.75 -20.77
CA VAL A 99 9.84 -3.10 -19.36
C VAL A 99 8.67 -2.25 -18.91
N GLY A 100 7.61 -2.86 -18.35
CA GLY A 100 6.34 -2.19 -18.13
C GLY A 100 6.60 -0.76 -17.65
N SER A 101 6.19 0.22 -18.47
CA SER A 101 6.74 1.60 -18.51
C SER A 101 7.24 2.08 -17.15
N ASP A 102 8.33 2.82 -17.05
CA ASP A 102 8.81 3.38 -15.77
C ASP A 102 7.68 3.95 -14.90
N ALA A 103 6.65 4.57 -15.51
CA ALA A 103 5.42 5.00 -14.86
C ALA A 103 4.61 3.92 -14.07
N LYS A 104 4.70 2.64 -14.42
CA LYS A 104 4.10 1.50 -13.69
C LYS A 104 4.99 1.05 -12.55
N VAL A 105 6.31 1.15 -12.71
CA VAL A 105 7.27 0.90 -11.63
C VAL A 105 7.12 1.98 -10.56
N GLU A 106 7.15 3.26 -10.98
CA GLU A 106 6.92 4.43 -10.12
C GLU A 106 5.55 4.38 -9.43
N LYS A 107 4.49 3.93 -10.14
CA LYS A 107 3.17 3.72 -9.53
C LYS A 107 3.16 2.62 -8.47
N VAL A 108 3.91 1.54 -8.68
CA VAL A 108 4.03 0.45 -7.70
C VAL A 108 4.85 0.90 -6.49
N GLU A 109 5.91 1.67 -6.70
CA GLU A 109 6.69 2.30 -5.63
C GLU A 109 5.81 3.27 -4.81
N GLY A 110 5.03 4.13 -5.47
CA GLY A 110 4.07 5.00 -4.77
C GLY A 110 3.00 4.23 -3.99
N TYR A 111 2.57 3.05 -4.45
CA TYR A 111 1.69 2.18 -3.66
C TYR A 111 2.38 1.55 -2.45
N PHE A 112 3.69 1.30 -2.51
CA PHE A 112 4.45 0.85 -1.34
C PHE A 112 4.58 1.96 -0.29
N ASP A 113 4.78 3.21 -0.73
CA ASP A 113 4.86 4.36 0.16
C ASP A 113 3.51 4.62 0.87
N ASP A 114 2.41 4.65 0.12
CA ASP A 114 1.05 4.81 0.68
C ASP A 114 0.68 3.66 1.64
N LEU A 115 1.09 2.43 1.31
CA LEU A 115 0.89 1.29 2.20
C LEU A 115 1.70 1.43 3.49
N ASN A 116 2.95 1.87 3.41
CA ASN A 116 3.80 2.08 4.58
C ASN A 116 3.24 3.18 5.50
N GLU A 117 2.72 4.26 4.92
CA GLU A 117 2.04 5.32 5.67
C GLU A 117 0.80 4.78 6.40
N LYS A 118 -0.07 4.04 5.70
CA LYS A 118 -1.26 3.40 6.30
C LYS A 118 -0.92 2.40 7.40
N VAL A 119 0.16 1.63 7.23
CA VAL A 119 0.62 0.69 8.27
C VAL A 119 1.10 1.45 9.51
N THR A 120 1.82 2.55 9.32
CA THR A 120 2.27 3.41 10.43
C THR A 120 1.09 4.04 11.15
N GLU A 121 0.13 4.61 10.40
CA GLU A 121 -1.09 5.19 10.96
C GLU A 121 -1.93 4.15 11.72
N LEU A 122 -2.01 2.91 11.20
CA LEU A 122 -2.69 1.82 11.89
C LEU A 122 -2.01 1.46 13.20
N ILE A 123 -0.67 1.41 13.23
CA ILE A 123 0.10 1.15 14.46
C ILE A 123 -0.18 2.26 15.49
N ASP A 124 -0.17 3.53 15.08
CA ASP A 124 -0.45 4.66 15.96
C ASP A 124 -1.89 4.65 16.48
N ASN A 125 -2.86 4.33 15.63
CA ASN A 125 -4.27 4.18 16.04
C ASN A 125 -4.46 3.03 17.03
N ILE A 126 -3.79 1.89 16.82
CA ILE A 126 -3.81 0.76 17.76
C ILE A 126 -3.20 1.18 19.10
N ASN A 127 -2.05 1.85 19.09
CA ASN A 127 -1.39 2.32 20.31
C ASN A 127 -2.26 3.32 21.07
N THR A 128 -2.85 4.29 20.37
CA THR A 128 -3.76 5.28 20.95
C THR A 128 -5.00 4.62 21.53
N THR A 129 -5.62 3.70 20.78
CA THR A 129 -6.81 2.98 21.25
C THR A 129 -6.51 2.10 22.47
N ALA A 130 -5.34 1.45 22.49
CA ALA A 130 -4.91 0.67 23.64
C ALA A 130 -4.67 1.58 24.86
N ASP A 131 -4.00 2.71 24.68
CA ASP A 131 -3.76 3.69 25.75
C ASP A 131 -5.07 4.26 26.29
N GLU A 132 -6.00 4.67 25.42
CA GLU A 132 -7.34 5.13 25.79
C GLU A 132 -8.13 4.04 26.54
N TYR A 133 -8.08 2.79 26.08
CA TYR A 133 -8.76 1.68 26.77
C TYR A 133 -8.19 1.48 28.18
N TYR A 134 -6.87 1.48 28.35
CA TYR A 134 -6.28 1.29 29.67
C TYR A 134 -6.54 2.48 30.58
N THR A 135 -6.40 3.70 30.10
CA THR A 135 -6.61 4.95 30.86
C THR A 135 -8.07 5.17 31.26
N THR A 136 -9.02 4.99 30.34
CA THR A 136 -10.42 5.39 30.55
C THR A 136 -11.34 4.24 30.96
N VAL A 137 -11.05 3.00 30.54
CA VAL A 137 -11.94 1.85 30.78
C VAL A 137 -11.35 0.89 31.80
N ALA A 138 -10.11 0.43 31.60
CA ALA A 138 -9.49 -0.57 32.48
C ALA A 138 -9.19 0.01 33.86
N PHE A 139 -8.55 1.19 33.95
CA PHE A 139 -8.29 1.83 35.23
C PHE A 139 -9.55 2.36 35.89
N ALA A 140 -10.52 2.89 35.15
CA ALA A 140 -11.80 3.32 35.73
C ALA A 140 -12.59 2.15 36.34
N ASN A 141 -12.62 0.99 35.66
CA ASN A 141 -13.21 -0.22 36.23
C ASN A 141 -12.39 -0.79 37.40
N ALA A 142 -11.06 -0.73 37.35
CA ALA A 142 -10.22 -1.16 38.47
C ALA A 142 -10.44 -0.31 39.73
N TYR A 143 -10.61 1.01 39.59
CA TYR A 143 -11.00 1.88 40.70
C TYR A 143 -12.39 1.51 41.24
N ASN A 144 -13.38 1.24 40.37
CA ASN A 144 -14.74 0.87 40.79
C ASN A 144 -14.83 -0.50 41.48
N VAL A 145 -13.84 -1.38 41.31
CA VAL A 145 -13.76 -2.69 42.00
C VAL A 145 -13.00 -2.60 43.33
N LEU A 146 -12.06 -1.66 43.47
CA LEU A 146 -11.22 -1.54 44.68
C LEU A 146 -11.80 -0.62 45.76
N VAL A 147 -12.70 0.31 45.40
CA VAL A 147 -13.59 0.91 46.39
C VAL A 147 -14.83 0.02 46.53
N PRO A 148 -15.21 -0.39 47.75
CA PRO A 148 -16.54 -0.97 47.96
C PRO A 148 -17.57 -0.06 47.30
N ALA A 149 -18.66 -0.63 46.76
CA ALA A 149 -19.83 0.09 46.29
C ALA A 149 -20.43 0.92 47.44
N SER A 150 -19.74 1.99 47.78
CA SER A 150 -20.06 2.97 48.79
C SER A 150 -21.04 3.85 48.09
N THR A 151 -22.31 3.43 48.15
CA THR A 151 -23.50 4.29 48.17
C THR A 151 -23.27 5.69 47.61
N SER A 152 -23.72 5.92 46.38
CA SER A 152 -24.37 7.17 45.94
C SER A 152 -23.91 8.45 46.66
N SER A 153 -22.71 8.94 46.37
CA SER A 153 -22.27 10.26 46.86
C SER A 153 -21.77 11.20 45.76
N VAL A 154 -21.30 10.68 44.62
CA VAL A 154 -20.85 11.54 43.50
C VAL A 154 -22.03 12.09 42.69
N VAL A 155 -23.08 11.29 42.48
CA VAL A 155 -24.29 11.74 41.74
C VAL A 155 -25.12 12.75 42.54
N HIS A 156 -25.18 12.63 43.87
CA HIS A 156 -25.81 13.64 44.74
C HIS A 156 -24.96 14.91 44.87
N SER A 157 -23.62 14.81 44.85
CA SER A 157 -22.76 15.99 44.93
C SER A 157 -22.83 16.84 43.66
N VAL A 158 -22.88 16.23 42.47
CA VAL A 158 -23.02 16.99 41.21
C VAL A 158 -24.38 17.67 41.11
N LYS A 159 -25.47 17.02 41.55
CA LYS A 159 -26.81 17.64 41.54
C LYS A 159 -26.90 18.82 42.51
N ASN A 160 -26.37 18.69 43.72
CA ASN A 160 -26.37 19.78 44.69
C ASN A 160 -25.45 20.95 44.28
N ILE A 161 -24.33 20.69 43.59
CA ILE A 161 -23.47 21.78 43.06
C ILE A 161 -24.17 22.54 41.93
N ILE A 162 -24.94 21.85 41.07
CA ILE A 162 -25.70 22.50 40.00
C ILE A 162 -26.90 23.28 40.56
N GLU A 163 -27.60 22.76 41.57
CA GLU A 163 -28.68 23.48 42.24
C GLU A 163 -28.18 24.67 43.09
N ASP A 164 -27.10 24.53 43.88
CA ASP A 164 -26.53 25.63 44.66
C ASP A 164 -25.91 26.71 43.78
N SER A 165 -25.31 26.37 42.63
CA SER A 165 -24.77 27.35 41.69
C SER A 165 -25.87 28.24 41.09
N SER A 166 -27.08 27.71 40.89
CA SER A 166 -28.20 28.48 40.34
C SER A 166 -28.66 29.62 41.25
N THR A 167 -28.60 29.43 42.57
CA THR A 167 -28.93 30.49 43.54
C THR A 167 -27.82 31.54 43.63
N VAL A 168 -26.56 31.12 43.58
CA VAL A 168 -25.40 32.04 43.57
C VAL A 168 -25.38 32.93 42.33
N ILE A 169 -25.70 32.39 41.15
CA ILE A 169 -25.81 33.16 39.91
C ILE A 169 -26.94 34.19 40.00
N PHE A 170 -28.11 33.81 40.54
CA PHE A 170 -29.22 34.73 40.76
C PHE A 170 -28.88 35.84 41.76
N VAL A 171 -28.16 35.51 42.85
CA VAL A 171 -27.73 36.49 43.86
C VAL A 171 -26.73 37.48 43.26
N ILE A 172 -25.75 37.02 42.48
CA ILE A 172 -24.79 37.90 41.79
C ILE A 172 -25.53 38.83 40.82
N GLN A 173 -26.47 38.31 40.05
CA GLN A 173 -27.23 39.11 39.08
C GLN A 173 -28.15 40.13 39.77
N ALA A 174 -28.78 39.76 40.90
CA ALA A 174 -29.53 40.69 41.72
C ALA A 174 -28.63 41.80 42.32
N LEU A 175 -27.41 41.46 42.76
CA LEU A 175 -26.45 42.42 43.30
C LEU A 175 -26.03 43.46 42.24
N ILE A 176 -25.80 43.03 41.00
CA ILE A 176 -25.47 43.93 39.89
C ILE A 176 -26.63 44.90 39.61
N VAL A 177 -27.88 44.42 39.62
CA VAL A 177 -29.07 45.28 39.44
C VAL A 177 -29.21 46.29 40.56
N VAL A 178 -29.00 45.89 41.83
CA VAL A 178 -29.05 46.80 42.98
C VAL A 178 -27.97 47.87 42.88
N VAL A 179 -26.73 47.51 42.53
CA VAL A 179 -25.64 48.48 42.30
C VAL A 179 -26.00 49.45 41.18
N TYR A 180 -26.58 48.96 40.08
CA TYR A 180 -27.03 49.81 38.98
C TYR A 180 -28.13 50.80 39.41
N ILE A 181 -29.11 50.34 40.21
CA ILE A 181 -30.16 51.20 40.76
C ILE A 181 -29.56 52.24 41.70
N CYS A 182 -28.65 51.86 42.60
CA CYS A 182 -27.97 52.79 43.50
C CYS A 182 -27.17 53.84 42.72
N LEU A 183 -26.38 53.44 41.73
CA LEU A 183 -25.64 54.38 40.87
C LEU A 183 -26.60 55.31 40.12
N SER A 184 -27.71 54.79 39.58
CA SER A 184 -28.74 55.60 38.92
C SER A 184 -29.42 56.57 39.89
N PHE A 185 -29.62 56.17 41.15
CA PHE A 185 -30.17 57.03 42.19
C PHE A 185 -29.19 58.13 42.60
N PHE A 186 -27.89 57.80 42.70
CA PHE A 186 -26.85 58.77 42.99
C PHE A 186 -26.63 59.73 41.81
N THR A 187 -26.70 59.27 40.57
CA THR A 187 -26.63 60.16 39.40
C THR A 187 -27.89 61.02 39.30
N ALA A 188 -29.07 60.48 39.58
CA ALA A 188 -30.32 61.25 39.63
C ALA A 188 -30.32 62.28 40.78
N LEU A 189 -29.83 61.92 41.97
CA LEU A 189 -29.63 62.85 43.09
C LEU A 189 -28.53 63.87 42.80
N ALA A 190 -27.46 63.49 42.11
CA ALA A 190 -26.42 64.41 41.68
C ALA A 190 -26.94 65.36 40.60
N GLU A 191 -27.79 64.91 39.69
CA GLU A 191 -28.50 65.76 38.72
C GLU A 191 -29.54 66.64 39.38
N GLU A 192 -30.27 66.15 40.37
CA GLU A 192 -31.24 66.95 41.12
C GLU A 192 -30.54 67.98 42.01
N ASN A 193 -29.40 67.62 42.61
CA ASN A 193 -28.54 68.54 43.34
C ASN A 193 -27.81 69.50 42.40
N ARG A 194 -27.42 69.10 41.19
CA ARG A 194 -26.92 70.02 40.16
C ARG A 194 -28.02 70.96 39.70
N LYS A 195 -29.25 70.47 39.47
CA LYS A 195 -30.40 71.30 39.12
C LYS A 195 -30.81 72.22 40.25
N LYS A 196 -30.76 71.78 41.51
CA LYS A 196 -30.97 72.63 42.69
C LYS A 196 -29.82 73.60 42.91
N ALA A 197 -28.57 73.22 42.64
CA ALA A 197 -27.43 74.12 42.70
C ALA A 197 -27.50 75.17 41.58
N LEU A 198 -27.88 74.77 40.36
CA LEU A 198 -28.14 75.65 39.22
C LEU A 198 -29.30 76.62 39.52
N LYS A 199 -30.42 76.11 40.03
CA LYS A 199 -31.54 76.95 40.49
C LYS A 199 -31.16 77.86 41.65
N LYS A 200 -30.33 77.40 42.60
CA LYS A 200 -29.84 78.21 43.72
C LYS A 200 -28.75 79.21 43.32
N SER A 201 -28.03 78.96 42.22
CA SER A 201 -27.15 79.96 41.60
C SER A 201 -27.92 80.94 40.72
N GLU A 202 -29.06 80.55 40.15
CA GLU A 202 -30.00 81.48 39.51
C GLU A 202 -30.72 82.36 40.57
N GLU A 203 -31.19 81.79 41.69
CA GLU A 203 -31.77 82.55 42.83
C GLU A 203 -30.73 83.42 43.56
N LYS A 204 -29.45 83.01 43.63
CA LYS A 204 -28.36 83.84 44.17
C LYS A 204 -27.81 84.87 43.18
N ALA A 205 -28.14 84.76 41.89
CA ALA A 205 -27.81 85.79 40.89
C ALA A 205 -28.81 86.96 40.91
N GLU A 206 -29.97 86.79 41.56
CA GLU A 206 -30.97 87.85 41.74
C GLU A 206 -30.88 88.57 43.10
N GLU A 207 -30.01 88.16 44.04
CA GLU A 207 -29.78 88.87 45.31
C GLU A 207 -28.29 88.98 45.67
N LYS A 208 -27.61 90.05 45.20
CA LYS A 208 -26.77 90.97 46.01
C LYS A 208 -26.12 92.11 45.18
N PRO A 209 -25.80 93.26 45.82
CA PRO A 209 -25.98 94.62 45.28
C PRO A 209 -24.79 95.18 44.49
N GLU A 210 -25.07 96.21 43.68
CA GLU A 210 -24.09 97.17 43.19
C GLU A 210 -23.51 97.98 44.37
N GLU A 211 -22.22 97.79 44.67
CA GLU A 211 -21.39 98.86 45.21
C GLU A 211 -19.91 98.62 44.83
N LYS A 212 -19.35 99.51 44.01
CA LYS A 212 -17.90 99.73 43.89
C LYS A 212 -17.62 101.23 43.96
N ALA A 213 -16.78 101.57 44.93
CA ALA A 213 -16.15 102.88 45.13
C ALA A 213 -15.04 103.17 44.10
N GLU A 214 -14.77 104.48 43.96
CA GLU A 214 -13.64 105.25 43.42
C GLU A 214 -12.38 104.54 42.85
N ILE A 215 -11.71 105.20 41.89
CA ILE A 215 -10.35 105.80 42.06
C ILE A 215 -9.91 106.50 40.75
N LYS A 216 -9.47 107.76 40.90
CA LYS A 216 -8.62 108.62 40.03
C LYS A 216 -9.10 109.04 38.63
#